data_AF-A0A9E1UR13-F1
#
_entry.id   AF-A0A9E1UR13-F1
#
_cell.length_a   1.000
_cell.length_b   1.000
_cell.length_c   1.000
_cell.angle_alpha   90.00
_cell.angle_beta   90.00
_cell.angle_gamma   90.00
#
_symmetry.space_group_name_H-M   'P 1'
#
loop_
_entity.id
_entity.type
_entity.pdbx_description
1 polymer ?
#
loop_
_entity_poly.entity_id
_entity_poly.type
_entity_poly.pdbx_seq_one_letter_code
_entity_poly.pdbx_strand_id
1 'polypeptide(L)'
;MMTLRRGKQFIAMLAMSSCLAGVAGAGEADFVNDFFVRCELYVWNRFADFLETSRGGLAVGPAIGAEIAITEYAQLGAYTANEHGVSFPVSFPSVTGVLISPPLWTVPFLEGKGILTKHQGKYSTASFGPRRRESSIAREVRFKRQKWDVRAQVGLGLVHAYYNFDTLEAYDFLAGIFTLDPKHDDERLDPTVIRRPARQLGRGFANVVGAPMEIPHTMIQVTDMHGDFAGATTGVAKGLWRFAIRGGVGIMEIVSFPMGWNNVIEPEYPFQPVRSTEWRMNRPDFRERL
;
A
#
# COMPACT_ATOMS: atom_id res chain seq x y z
N MET A 1 -11.22 28.31 -23.83
CA MET A 1 -11.55 28.17 -22.39
C MET A 1 -12.91 27.48 -22.11
N MET A 2 -13.85 27.46 -23.05
CA MET A 2 -15.17 26.80 -22.89
C MET A 2 -15.18 25.26 -23.00
N THR A 3 -14.18 24.66 -23.66
CA THR A 3 -14.09 23.20 -23.88
C THR A 3 -13.63 22.42 -22.65
N LEU A 4 -12.77 23.02 -21.79
CA LEU A 4 -12.30 22.37 -20.56
C LEU A 4 -13.39 22.22 -19.49
N ARG A 5 -14.38 23.13 -19.43
CA ARG A 5 -15.50 23.04 -18.46
C ARG A 5 -16.45 21.89 -18.78
N ARG A 6 -16.72 21.63 -20.07
CA ARG A 6 -17.59 20.53 -20.51
C ARG A 6 -16.96 19.15 -20.25
N GLY A 7 -15.63 19.01 -20.41
CA GLY A 7 -14.92 17.78 -20.08
C GLY A 7 -15.01 17.41 -18.60
N LYS A 8 -14.85 18.39 -17.70
CA LYS A 8 -14.99 18.18 -16.25
C LYS A 8 -16.40 17.76 -15.84
N GLN A 9 -17.43 18.36 -16.46
CA GLN A 9 -18.83 18.01 -16.21
C GLN A 9 -19.18 16.62 -16.74
N PHE A 10 -18.60 16.22 -17.87
CA PHE A 10 -18.83 14.91 -18.46
C PHE A 10 -18.20 13.78 -17.64
N ILE A 11 -16.96 13.99 -17.15
CA ILE A 11 -16.28 13.04 -16.25
C ILE A 11 -17.05 12.89 -14.93
N ALA A 12 -17.54 13.99 -14.35
CA ALA A 12 -18.37 13.93 -13.14
C ALA A 12 -19.70 13.20 -13.37
N MET A 13 -20.33 13.35 -14.54
CA MET A 13 -21.54 12.61 -14.89
C MET A 13 -21.30 11.12 -15.13
N LEU A 14 -20.17 10.74 -15.73
CA LEU A 14 -19.82 9.33 -15.96
C LEU A 14 -19.45 8.61 -14.65
N ALA A 15 -18.75 9.29 -13.75
CA ALA A 15 -18.48 8.82 -12.40
C ALA A 15 -19.78 8.67 -11.57
N MET A 16 -20.73 9.60 -11.71
CA MET A 16 -22.04 9.46 -11.06
C MET A 16 -22.89 8.33 -11.67
N SER A 17 -22.89 8.17 -13.00
CA SER A 17 -23.74 7.17 -13.68
C SER A 17 -23.31 5.74 -13.40
N SER A 18 -22.01 5.48 -13.21
CA SER A 18 -21.47 4.16 -12.85
C SER A 18 -21.80 3.79 -11.40
N CYS A 19 -21.87 4.77 -10.49
CA CYS A 19 -22.28 4.54 -9.11
C CYS A 19 -23.77 4.17 -8.98
N LEU A 20 -24.61 4.61 -9.92
CA LEU A 20 -26.07 4.45 -9.87
C LEU A 20 -26.60 3.14 -10.46
N ALA A 21 -25.79 2.38 -11.21
CA ALA A 21 -26.26 1.23 -11.98
C ALA A 21 -26.66 -0.02 -11.15
N GLY A 22 -26.50 0.01 -9.82
CA GLY A 22 -26.74 -1.15 -8.96
C GLY A 22 -27.75 -0.96 -7.83
N VAL A 23 -28.62 0.06 -7.89
CA VAL A 23 -29.50 0.40 -6.75
C VAL A 23 -30.97 0.30 -7.14
N ALA A 24 -31.48 -0.93 -7.20
CA ALA A 24 -32.91 -1.19 -7.15
C ALA A 24 -33.22 -1.88 -5.81
N GLY A 25 -33.64 -1.10 -4.80
CA GLY A 25 -34.27 -1.67 -3.58
C GLY A 25 -33.81 -1.19 -2.20
N ALA A 26 -32.88 -0.23 -2.08
CA ALA A 26 -32.42 0.27 -0.78
C ALA A 26 -33.23 1.47 -0.29
N GLY A 27 -33.46 1.60 1.02
CA GLY A 27 -34.07 2.80 1.61
C GLY A 27 -33.22 4.05 1.34
N GLU A 28 -33.81 5.25 1.38
CA GLU A 28 -33.15 6.50 0.99
C GLU A 28 -31.81 6.75 1.74
N ALA A 29 -31.74 6.39 3.03
CA ALA A 29 -30.51 6.48 3.82
C ALA A 29 -29.45 5.44 3.42
N ASP A 30 -29.87 4.22 3.04
CA ASP A 30 -28.97 3.16 2.59
C ASP A 30 -28.40 3.48 1.21
N PHE A 31 -29.20 4.12 0.35
CA PHE A 31 -28.76 4.58 -0.97
C PHE A 31 -27.66 5.65 -0.88
N VAL A 32 -27.84 6.66 -0.03
CA VAL A 32 -26.84 7.72 0.15
C VAL A 32 -25.54 7.14 0.69
N ASN A 33 -25.62 6.24 1.68
CA ASN A 33 -24.45 5.57 2.23
C ASN A 33 -23.74 4.69 1.18
N ASP A 34 -24.49 3.88 0.45
CA ASP A 34 -23.95 3.02 -0.62
C ASP A 34 -23.25 3.84 -1.71
N PHE A 35 -23.84 4.95 -2.14
CA PHE A 35 -23.24 5.86 -3.11
C PHE A 35 -21.90 6.44 -2.62
N PHE A 36 -21.84 6.93 -1.38
CA PHE A 36 -20.60 7.47 -0.83
C PHE A 36 -19.50 6.41 -0.72
N VAL A 37 -19.85 5.20 -0.26
CA VAL A 37 -18.86 4.11 -0.16
C VAL A 37 -18.37 3.69 -1.54
N ARG A 38 -19.23 3.61 -2.56
CA ARG A 38 -18.80 3.30 -3.94
C ARG A 38 -17.88 4.37 -4.52
N CYS A 39 -18.21 5.65 -4.33
CA CYS A 39 -17.34 6.74 -4.76
C CYS A 39 -15.98 6.68 -4.07
N GLU A 40 -15.96 6.36 -2.78
CA GLU A 40 -14.73 6.27 -2.02
C GLU A 40 -13.89 5.04 -2.42
N LEU A 41 -14.50 3.86 -2.55
CA LEU A 41 -13.86 2.65 -3.07
C LEU A 41 -13.27 2.89 -4.46
N TYR A 42 -14.01 3.55 -5.34
CA TYR A 42 -13.49 3.94 -6.65
C TYR A 42 -12.22 4.78 -6.52
N VAL A 43 -12.22 5.82 -5.68
CA VAL A 43 -11.03 6.65 -5.45
C VAL A 43 -9.88 5.84 -4.88
N TRP A 44 -10.16 4.93 -3.94
CA TRP A 44 -9.16 4.06 -3.33
C TRP A 44 -8.57 3.06 -4.33
N ASN A 45 -9.38 2.43 -5.18
CA ASN A 45 -8.90 1.54 -6.24
C ASN A 45 -7.98 2.30 -7.21
N ARG A 46 -8.38 3.51 -7.64
CA ARG A 46 -7.52 4.34 -8.51
C ARG A 46 -6.20 4.69 -7.83
N PHE A 47 -6.24 4.95 -6.54
CA PHE A 47 -5.05 5.25 -5.78
C PHE A 47 -4.17 4.00 -5.57
N ALA A 48 -4.76 2.83 -5.33
CA ALA A 48 -4.05 1.56 -5.25
C ALA A 48 -3.31 1.26 -6.56
N ASP A 49 -3.99 1.29 -7.71
CA ASP A 49 -3.39 1.04 -9.03
C ASP A 49 -2.23 2.00 -9.32
N PHE A 50 -2.42 3.28 -8.99
CA PHE A 50 -1.37 4.30 -9.13
C PHE A 50 -0.13 3.97 -8.29
N LEU A 51 -0.33 3.49 -7.06
CA LEU A 51 0.76 3.15 -6.16
C LEU A 51 1.45 1.83 -6.50
N GLU A 52 0.73 0.87 -7.08
CA GLU A 52 1.32 -0.39 -7.56
C GLU A 52 2.22 -0.15 -8.77
N THR A 53 1.87 0.83 -9.62
CA THR A 53 2.55 1.18 -10.88
C THR A 53 4.08 1.32 -10.76
N SER A 54 4.60 1.74 -9.61
CA SER A 54 6.05 1.92 -9.40
C SER A 54 6.58 0.98 -8.33
N ARG A 55 7.65 0.24 -8.66
CA ARG A 55 8.32 -0.73 -7.77
C ARG A 55 9.81 -0.45 -7.66
N GLY A 56 10.29 -0.45 -6.43
CA GLY A 56 11.67 -0.18 -6.05
C GLY A 56 12.27 -1.42 -5.42
N GLY A 57 13.60 -1.46 -5.37
CA GLY A 57 14.27 -2.57 -4.73
C GLY A 57 15.71 -2.25 -4.39
N LEU A 58 16.14 -2.84 -3.29
CA LEU A 58 17.52 -2.79 -2.83
C LEU A 58 17.99 -4.21 -2.59
N ALA A 59 19.20 -4.50 -3.06
CA ALA A 59 19.86 -5.76 -2.79
C ALA A 59 21.30 -5.54 -2.35
N VAL A 60 21.80 -6.48 -1.55
CA VAL A 60 23.17 -6.49 -1.04
C VAL A 60 23.87 -7.76 -1.47
N GLY A 61 25.09 -7.63 -1.97
CA GLY A 61 25.94 -8.74 -2.39
C GLY A 61 26.84 -8.35 -3.55
N PRO A 62 27.81 -9.18 -3.96
CA PRO A 62 28.67 -8.83 -5.09
C PRO A 62 27.89 -8.82 -6.41
N ALA A 63 27.81 -7.65 -7.05
CA ALA A 63 27.45 -7.54 -8.46
C ALA A 63 28.24 -6.48 -9.20
N ILE A 64 28.24 -6.67 -10.51
CA ILE A 64 28.72 -5.68 -11.47
C ILE A 64 27.82 -5.70 -12.69
N GLY A 65 27.40 -4.51 -13.10
CA GLY A 65 26.68 -4.30 -14.35
C GLY A 65 25.45 -3.43 -14.20
N ALA A 66 24.77 -3.26 -15.33
CA ALA A 66 23.54 -2.50 -15.41
C ALA A 66 22.61 -3.12 -16.46
N GLU A 67 21.31 -2.94 -16.25
CA GLU A 67 20.25 -3.31 -17.19
C GLU A 67 19.30 -2.13 -17.31
N ILE A 68 19.07 -1.66 -18.54
CA ILE A 68 17.96 -0.79 -18.90
C ILE A 68 17.07 -1.58 -19.85
N ALA A 69 15.79 -1.69 -19.52
CA ALA A 69 14.81 -2.38 -20.34
C ALA A 69 13.60 -1.48 -20.54
N ILE A 70 13.22 -1.29 -21.80
CA ILE A 70 11.96 -0.70 -22.22
C ILE A 70 11.24 -1.84 -22.92
N THR A 71 10.38 -2.58 -22.21
CA THR A 71 9.71 -3.81 -22.68
C THR A 71 10.65 -5.01 -22.93
N GLU A 72 10.09 -6.14 -23.37
CA GLU A 72 10.86 -7.30 -23.81
C GLU A 72 11.64 -7.09 -25.12
N TYR A 73 11.33 -6.07 -25.91
CA TYR A 73 11.92 -5.89 -27.23
C TYR A 73 13.11 -4.92 -27.26
N ALA A 74 13.15 -3.95 -26.35
CA ALA A 74 14.22 -2.96 -26.29
C ALA A 74 14.93 -3.05 -24.93
N GLN A 75 15.89 -3.97 -24.84
CA GLN A 75 16.72 -4.18 -23.65
C GLN A 75 18.18 -3.94 -23.97
N LEU A 76 18.90 -3.30 -23.06
CA LEU A 76 20.35 -3.22 -23.08
C LEU A 76 20.85 -3.46 -21.67
N GLY A 77 21.58 -4.56 -21.49
CA GLY A 77 22.11 -4.86 -20.17
C GLY A 77 23.06 -6.03 -20.16
N ALA A 78 24.05 -5.92 -19.30
CA ALA A 78 24.92 -7.01 -18.93
C ALA A 78 25.19 -6.87 -17.45
N TYR A 79 24.85 -7.89 -16.68
CA TYR A 79 25.12 -7.88 -15.25
C TYR A 79 25.25 -9.30 -14.71
N THR A 80 26.02 -9.40 -13.64
CA THR A 80 26.21 -10.62 -12.87
C THR A 80 26.10 -10.25 -11.41
N ALA A 81 25.27 -10.98 -10.67
CA ALA A 81 24.96 -10.68 -9.29
C ALA A 81 24.90 -11.97 -8.47
N ASN A 82 25.34 -11.88 -7.22
CA ASN A 82 25.01 -12.82 -6.15
C ASN A 82 24.43 -12.01 -5.01
N GLU A 83 23.11 -11.88 -4.97
CA GLU A 83 22.45 -10.86 -4.16
C GLU A 83 21.45 -11.46 -3.17
N HIS A 84 21.27 -10.76 -2.05
CA HIS A 84 20.17 -10.91 -1.12
C HIS A 84 19.42 -9.58 -1.13
N GLY A 85 18.20 -9.59 -1.62
CA GLY A 85 17.49 -8.36 -1.87
C GLY A 85 16.03 -8.40 -1.50
N VAL A 86 15.49 -7.21 -1.47
CA VAL A 86 14.09 -6.95 -1.16
C VAL A 86 13.57 -5.96 -2.18
N SER A 87 12.45 -6.30 -2.81
CA SER A 87 11.67 -5.34 -3.58
C SER A 87 10.43 -4.92 -2.82
N PHE A 88 10.07 -3.65 -2.96
CA PHE A 88 8.95 -2.99 -2.33
C PHE A 88 8.28 -2.05 -3.35
N PRO A 89 6.97 -1.78 -3.25
CA PRO A 89 6.36 -0.71 -4.04
C PRO A 89 7.05 0.63 -3.71
N VAL A 90 7.40 1.46 -4.70
CA VAL A 90 8.13 2.75 -4.46
C VAL A 90 7.32 3.71 -3.60
N SER A 91 6.01 3.52 -3.57
CA SER A 91 5.03 4.12 -2.67
C SER A 91 5.30 3.88 -1.17
N PHE A 92 6.33 3.11 -0.83
CA PHE A 92 6.85 2.94 0.54
C PHE A 92 7.64 4.19 0.98
N PRO A 93 7.50 4.67 2.23
CA PRO A 93 8.03 5.97 2.62
C PRO A 93 9.55 6.03 2.46
N SER A 94 9.99 6.97 1.63
CA SER A 94 11.37 7.42 1.57
C SER A 94 11.78 7.98 2.93
N VAL A 95 13.07 7.83 3.24
CA VAL A 95 13.77 8.03 4.51
C VAL A 95 13.70 9.48 5.06
N THR A 96 12.85 10.35 4.52
CA THR A 96 12.84 11.81 4.75
C THR A 96 11.68 12.36 5.59
N GLY A 97 10.87 11.52 6.25
CA GLY A 97 10.20 11.93 7.50
C GLY A 97 9.24 13.12 7.48
N VAL A 98 8.48 13.36 6.41
CA VAL A 98 7.39 14.36 6.42
C VAL A 98 6.10 13.78 5.83
N LEU A 99 5.02 13.95 6.61
CA LEU A 99 3.64 13.59 6.33
C LEU A 99 3.16 14.16 4.98
N ILE A 100 2.54 13.33 4.14
CA ILE A 100 1.23 13.48 3.45
C ILE A 100 1.15 12.26 2.53
N SER A 101 1.03 11.11 3.15
CA SER A 101 0.57 9.91 2.50
C SER A 101 -0.19 9.18 3.59
N PRO A 102 -1.49 8.89 3.44
CA PRO A 102 -2.15 7.95 4.36
C PRO A 102 -1.25 6.71 4.43
N PRO A 103 -1.17 5.96 5.55
CA PRO A 103 -0.13 4.95 5.74
C PRO A 103 -0.04 3.95 4.55
N LEU A 104 0.73 4.22 3.50
CA LEU A 104 0.63 3.52 2.19
C LEU A 104 1.21 2.12 2.19
N TRP A 105 1.91 1.78 3.27
CA TRP A 105 2.25 0.41 3.61
C TRP A 105 0.99 -0.42 3.90
N THR A 106 -0.17 0.21 4.14
CA THR A 106 -1.43 -0.48 4.32
C THR A 106 -1.83 -1.18 3.04
N VAL A 107 -1.90 -0.57 1.85
CA VAL A 107 -2.49 -1.24 0.66
C VAL A 107 -1.96 -2.68 0.41
N PRO A 108 -0.63 -2.94 0.31
CA PRO A 108 -0.11 -4.31 0.18
C PRO A 108 -0.34 -5.19 1.42
N PHE A 109 -0.26 -4.59 2.62
CA PHE A 109 -0.52 -5.25 3.91
C PHE A 109 -2.01 -5.63 4.08
N LEU A 110 -2.93 -4.76 3.68
CA LEU A 110 -4.38 -4.91 3.69
C LEU A 110 -4.77 -5.97 2.65
N GLU A 111 -4.06 -6.07 1.53
CA GLU A 111 -4.18 -7.14 0.54
C GLU A 111 -3.60 -8.49 0.99
N GLY A 112 -2.81 -8.52 2.07
CA GLY A 112 -2.17 -9.74 2.57
C GLY A 112 -1.01 -10.22 1.70
N LYS A 113 -0.53 -9.37 0.79
CA LYS A 113 0.74 -9.56 0.08
C LYS A 113 1.87 -9.16 1.04
N GLY A 114 2.99 -9.88 0.97
CA GLY A 114 4.18 -9.44 1.70
C GLY A 114 4.65 -8.09 1.15
N ILE A 115 4.70 -7.05 2.00
CA ILE A 115 5.20 -5.71 1.65
C ILE A 115 6.60 -5.80 1.01
N LEU A 116 7.37 -6.77 1.49
CA LEU A 116 8.73 -7.06 1.08
C LEU A 116 8.75 -8.39 0.32
N THR A 117 8.96 -8.34 -0.99
CA THR A 117 9.26 -9.54 -1.77
C THR A 117 10.75 -9.80 -1.69
N LYS A 118 11.13 -10.82 -0.91
CA LYS A 118 12.52 -11.25 -0.76
C LYS A 118 12.96 -12.05 -1.98
N HIS A 119 14.19 -11.84 -2.41
CA HIS A 119 14.84 -12.66 -3.43
C HIS A 119 16.29 -12.90 -3.03
N GLN A 120 16.83 -14.06 -3.41
CA GLN A 120 18.19 -14.43 -3.09
C GLN A 120 18.74 -15.36 -4.15
N GLY A 121 19.93 -15.08 -4.67
CA GLY A 121 20.65 -16.04 -5.49
C GLY A 121 21.69 -15.44 -6.41
N LYS A 122 22.36 -16.34 -7.12
CA LYS A 122 23.37 -16.02 -8.13
C LYS A 122 22.76 -16.09 -9.52
N TYR A 123 22.92 -15.04 -10.31
CA TYR A 123 22.46 -15.01 -11.68
C TYR A 123 23.28 -14.04 -12.52
N SER A 124 23.38 -14.34 -13.81
CA SER A 124 23.99 -13.48 -14.80
C SER A 124 23.07 -13.35 -16.00
N THR A 125 22.99 -12.15 -16.53
CA THR A 125 22.13 -11.81 -17.65
C THR A 125 22.91 -11.00 -18.67
N ALA A 126 22.70 -11.33 -19.93
CA ALA A 126 23.09 -10.49 -21.06
C ALA A 126 21.86 -10.29 -21.96
N SER A 127 21.50 -9.03 -22.21
CA SER A 127 20.35 -8.65 -23.03
C SER A 127 20.72 -7.56 -24.03
N PHE A 128 20.33 -7.77 -25.28
CA PHE A 128 20.46 -6.82 -26.36
C PHE A 128 19.27 -6.93 -27.31
N GLY A 129 18.45 -5.87 -27.36
CA GLY A 129 17.18 -5.86 -28.07
C GLY A 129 16.26 -7.00 -27.57
N PRO A 130 15.71 -7.84 -28.46
CA PRO A 130 14.85 -8.96 -28.09
C PRO A 130 15.63 -10.19 -27.59
N ARG A 131 16.96 -10.21 -27.76
CA ARG A 131 17.78 -11.36 -27.36
C ARG A 131 18.18 -11.21 -25.90
N ARG A 132 17.83 -12.21 -25.10
CA ARG A 132 18.21 -12.29 -23.67
C ARG A 132 18.74 -13.68 -23.36
N ARG A 133 19.85 -13.73 -22.63
CA ARG A 133 20.40 -14.96 -22.04
C ARG A 133 20.51 -14.75 -20.54
N GLU A 134 19.98 -15.70 -19.79
CA GLU A 134 20.03 -15.72 -18.33
C GLU A 134 20.61 -17.06 -17.87
N SER A 135 21.39 -17.05 -16.80
CA SER A 135 21.99 -18.26 -16.25
C SER A 135 21.05 -19.07 -15.35
N SER A 136 19.95 -18.47 -14.87
CA SER A 136 19.01 -19.10 -13.94
C SER A 136 17.58 -18.98 -14.45
N ILE A 137 16.84 -20.09 -14.35
CA ILE A 137 15.42 -20.20 -14.69
C ILE A 137 14.54 -19.82 -13.48
N ALA A 138 15.10 -19.93 -12.26
CA ALA A 138 14.37 -19.61 -11.04
C ALA A 138 13.97 -18.12 -11.03
N ARG A 139 12.69 -17.83 -10.77
CA ARG A 139 12.19 -16.44 -10.74
C ARG A 139 12.47 -15.73 -9.41
N GLU A 140 12.78 -16.49 -8.36
CA GLU A 140 12.98 -15.99 -6.99
C GLU A 140 14.40 -15.53 -6.69
N VAL A 141 15.34 -15.69 -7.63
CA VAL A 141 16.74 -15.26 -7.43
C VAL A 141 16.99 -13.79 -7.79
N ARG A 142 15.99 -13.10 -8.34
CA ARG A 142 16.13 -11.76 -8.93
C ARG A 142 14.88 -10.91 -8.74
N PHE A 143 15.00 -9.62 -9.02
CA PHE A 143 13.86 -8.73 -9.13
C PHE A 143 12.83 -9.23 -10.18
N LYS A 144 11.54 -9.15 -9.81
CA LYS A 144 10.43 -9.55 -10.68
C LYS A 144 10.40 -8.69 -11.94
N ARG A 145 9.88 -9.26 -13.02
CA ARG A 145 9.80 -8.62 -14.33
C ARG A 145 8.57 -9.10 -15.07
N GLN A 146 7.84 -8.16 -15.67
CA GLN A 146 6.81 -8.43 -16.66
C GLN A 146 7.24 -8.06 -18.09
N LYS A 147 6.40 -8.42 -19.05
CA LYS A 147 6.69 -8.32 -20.49
C LYS A 147 6.77 -6.87 -21.00
N TRP A 148 5.96 -5.98 -20.45
CA TRP A 148 5.83 -4.60 -20.92
C TRP A 148 6.54 -3.57 -20.02
N ASP A 149 7.17 -4.04 -18.95
CA ASP A 149 7.83 -3.22 -17.94
C ASP A 149 8.92 -2.29 -18.48
N VAL A 150 8.99 -1.10 -17.87
CA VAL A 150 10.12 -0.19 -18.01
C VAL A 150 10.97 -0.29 -16.75
N ARG A 151 12.21 -0.77 -16.89
CA ARG A 151 13.09 -1.13 -15.78
C ARG A 151 14.47 -0.50 -15.92
N ALA A 152 15.01 -0.11 -14.78
CA ALA A 152 16.42 0.20 -14.60
C ALA A 152 16.97 -0.58 -13.41
N GLN A 153 18.11 -1.25 -13.60
CA GLN A 153 18.87 -1.90 -12.54
C GLN A 153 20.33 -1.54 -12.67
N VAL A 154 20.96 -1.25 -11.54
CA VAL A 154 22.40 -1.02 -11.45
C VAL A 154 22.95 -1.75 -10.24
N GLY A 155 24.02 -2.51 -10.44
CA GLY A 155 24.78 -3.18 -9.38
C GLY A 155 26.23 -2.78 -9.47
N LEU A 156 26.75 -2.14 -8.42
CA LEU A 156 28.15 -1.72 -8.34
C LEU A 156 28.74 -2.15 -7.00
N GLY A 157 29.56 -3.20 -7.02
CA GLY A 157 30.22 -3.71 -5.84
C GLY A 157 29.24 -4.47 -4.96
N LEU A 158 28.82 -3.88 -3.84
CA LEU A 158 27.99 -4.54 -2.83
C LEU A 158 26.52 -4.10 -2.81
N VAL A 159 26.19 -2.99 -3.49
CA VAL A 159 24.85 -2.37 -3.42
C VAL A 159 24.23 -2.33 -4.79
N HIS A 160 23.02 -2.87 -4.89
CA HIS A 160 22.25 -2.87 -6.13
C HIS A 160 20.95 -2.11 -5.92
N ALA A 161 20.66 -1.23 -6.87
CA ALA A 161 19.42 -0.48 -6.93
C ALA A 161 18.61 -0.95 -8.12
N TYR A 162 17.31 -1.11 -7.91
CA TYR A 162 16.35 -1.53 -8.90
C TYR A 162 15.14 -0.59 -8.86
N TYR A 163 14.70 -0.18 -10.05
CA TYR A 163 13.48 0.54 -10.25
C TYR A 163 12.73 -0.07 -11.44
N ASN A 164 11.42 -0.22 -11.27
CA ASN A 164 10.52 -0.75 -12.28
C ASN A 164 9.24 0.07 -12.32
N PHE A 165 8.79 0.33 -13.53
CA PHE A 165 7.51 0.94 -13.82
C PHE A 165 6.68 -0.11 -14.56
N ASP A 166 5.64 -0.59 -13.90
CA ASP A 166 4.74 -1.60 -14.41
C ASP A 166 3.73 -0.93 -15.32
N THR A 167 3.90 -1.13 -16.63
CA THR A 167 3.04 -0.50 -17.63
C THR A 167 1.65 -1.11 -17.68
N LEU A 168 1.48 -2.35 -17.23
CA LEU A 168 0.16 -2.98 -17.20
C LEU A 168 -0.66 -2.38 -16.06
N GLU A 169 -0.06 -2.20 -14.88
CA GLU A 169 -0.70 -1.48 -13.78
C GLU A 169 -0.93 0.00 -14.13
N ALA A 170 0.00 0.65 -14.84
CA ALA A 170 -0.22 2.01 -15.35
C ALA A 170 -1.39 2.09 -16.34
N TYR A 171 -1.54 1.08 -17.20
CA TYR A 171 -2.66 0.99 -18.15
C TYR A 171 -3.98 0.77 -17.42
N ASP A 172 -3.98 -0.12 -16.43
CA ASP A 172 -5.14 -0.44 -15.60
C ASP A 172 -5.61 0.79 -14.79
N PHE A 173 -4.67 1.51 -14.18
CA PHE A 173 -4.90 2.82 -13.57
C PHE A 173 -5.61 3.79 -14.53
N LEU A 174 -5.06 3.96 -15.73
CA LEU A 174 -5.61 4.86 -16.75
C LEU A 174 -6.96 4.39 -17.29
N ALA A 175 -7.14 3.08 -17.45
CA ALA A 175 -8.40 2.48 -17.89
C ALA A 175 -9.50 2.71 -16.85
N GLY A 176 -9.19 2.54 -15.57
CA GLY A 176 -10.18 2.73 -14.53
C GLY A 176 -10.51 4.19 -14.23
N ILE A 177 -9.75 5.20 -14.72
CA ILE A 177 -10.25 6.59 -14.82
C ILE A 177 -11.58 6.64 -15.61
N PHE A 178 -11.76 5.71 -16.54
CA PHE A 178 -12.97 5.53 -17.34
C PHE A 178 -13.83 4.36 -16.86
N THR A 179 -13.70 3.95 -15.58
CA THR A 179 -14.45 2.85 -14.95
C THR A 179 -14.24 1.47 -15.59
N LEU A 180 -13.15 1.30 -16.34
CA LEU A 180 -12.75 0.01 -16.90
C LEU A 180 -11.76 -0.67 -15.96
N ASP A 181 -11.96 -1.96 -15.75
CA ASP A 181 -11.08 -2.80 -14.93
C ASP A 181 -10.54 -3.97 -15.78
N PRO A 182 -9.53 -3.74 -16.64
CA PRO A 182 -8.87 -4.79 -17.42
C PRO A 182 -8.28 -5.92 -16.57
N LYS A 183 -7.72 -5.61 -15.39
CA LYS A 183 -7.00 -6.57 -14.55
C LYS A 183 -7.92 -7.36 -13.61
N HIS A 184 -9.17 -6.91 -13.44
CA HIS A 184 -10.20 -7.55 -12.62
C HIS A 184 -9.80 -7.65 -11.15
N ASP A 185 -9.05 -6.67 -10.64
CA ASP A 185 -8.57 -6.62 -9.26
C ASP A 185 -9.11 -5.44 -8.45
N ASP A 186 -10.06 -4.67 -9.00
CA ASP A 186 -10.78 -3.63 -8.27
C ASP A 186 -11.54 -4.21 -7.07
N GLU A 187 -11.40 -3.54 -5.91
CA GLU A 187 -12.20 -3.87 -4.74
C GLU A 187 -13.67 -3.51 -4.96
N ARG A 188 -14.56 -4.38 -4.47
CA ARG A 188 -16.02 -4.21 -4.57
C ARG A 188 -16.64 -4.23 -3.20
N LEU A 189 -17.82 -3.62 -3.16
CA LEU A 189 -18.61 -3.52 -1.96
C LEU A 189 -19.17 -4.89 -1.54
N ASP A 190 -18.81 -5.34 -0.34
CA ASP A 190 -19.45 -6.50 0.29
C ASP A 190 -20.80 -6.06 0.93
N PRO A 191 -21.94 -6.63 0.50
CA PRO A 191 -23.26 -6.31 1.04
C PRO A 191 -23.54 -6.94 2.42
N THR A 192 -22.72 -7.89 2.88
CA THR A 192 -22.95 -8.64 4.13
C THR A 192 -22.35 -7.96 5.37
N VAL A 193 -21.42 -7.02 5.18
CA VAL A 193 -20.70 -6.35 6.27
C VAL A 193 -21.53 -5.23 6.88
N ILE A 194 -21.74 -5.29 8.21
CA ILE A 194 -22.43 -4.23 8.96
C ILE A 194 -21.49 -3.03 9.10
N ARG A 195 -21.81 -1.93 8.42
CA ARG A 195 -20.99 -0.70 8.44
C ARG A 195 -21.35 0.21 9.59
N ARG A 196 -20.34 0.76 10.27
CA ARG A 196 -20.51 1.75 11.34
C ARG A 196 -19.66 3.02 11.10
N PRO A 197 -20.01 3.86 10.12
CA PRO A 197 -19.20 5.02 9.72
C PRO A 197 -18.90 6.00 10.86
N ALA A 198 -19.91 6.33 11.67
CA ALA A 198 -19.76 7.24 12.80
C ALA A 198 -18.81 6.68 13.88
N ARG A 199 -18.81 5.36 14.09
CA ARG A 199 -17.90 4.70 15.04
C ARG A 199 -16.46 4.73 14.52
N GLN A 200 -16.26 4.46 13.24
CA GLN A 200 -14.94 4.53 12.60
C GLN A 200 -14.37 5.96 12.66
N LEU A 201 -15.18 6.98 12.34
CA LEU A 201 -14.75 8.37 12.44
C LEU A 201 -14.36 8.75 13.87
N GLY A 202 -15.21 8.43 14.85
CA GLY A 202 -14.96 8.74 16.26
C GLY A 202 -13.72 8.04 16.81
N ARG A 203 -13.50 6.79 16.41
CA ARG A 203 -12.29 6.04 16.73
C ARG A 203 -11.05 6.62 16.05
N GLY A 204 -11.15 7.00 14.79
CA GLY A 204 -10.06 7.61 14.04
C GLY A 204 -9.55 8.88 14.71
N PHE A 205 -10.46 9.78 15.09
CA PHE A 205 -10.11 10.98 15.88
C PHE A 205 -9.50 10.64 17.23
N ALA A 206 -10.09 9.69 17.98
CA ALA A 206 -9.54 9.27 19.27
C ALA A 206 -8.12 8.71 19.12
N ASN A 207 -7.84 7.95 18.05
CA ASN A 207 -6.53 7.39 17.76
C ASN A 207 -5.51 8.47 17.38
N VAL A 208 -5.88 9.45 16.56
CA VAL A 208 -4.98 10.57 16.23
C VAL A 208 -4.66 11.43 17.44
N VAL A 209 -5.69 11.82 18.20
CA VAL A 209 -5.54 12.69 19.38
C VAL A 209 -4.85 11.98 20.53
N GLY A 210 -5.13 10.68 20.72
CA GLY A 210 -4.56 9.87 21.79
C GLY A 210 -3.20 9.25 21.46
N ALA A 211 -2.78 9.21 20.19
CA ALA A 211 -1.50 8.64 19.79
C ALA A 211 -0.31 9.22 20.58
N PRO A 212 -0.15 10.55 20.78
CA PRO A 212 1.00 11.10 21.52
C PRO A 212 1.18 10.50 22.92
N MET A 213 0.08 10.06 23.55
CA MET A 213 0.09 9.47 24.88
C MET A 213 0.63 8.03 24.91
N GLU A 214 0.81 7.37 23.75
CA GLU A 214 1.44 6.04 23.66
C GLU A 214 2.91 6.06 24.10
N ILE A 215 3.60 7.21 23.92
CA ILE A 215 5.00 7.38 24.31
C ILE A 215 5.15 7.31 25.83
N PRO A 216 4.55 8.23 26.63
CA PRO A 216 4.69 8.17 28.08
C PRO A 216 4.09 6.89 28.67
N HIS A 217 2.99 6.38 28.12
CA HIS A 217 2.36 5.16 28.61
C HIS A 217 3.26 3.93 28.43
N THR A 218 3.89 3.78 27.26
CA THR A 218 4.80 2.65 27.01
C THR A 218 6.09 2.80 27.81
N MET A 219 6.58 4.01 28.05
CA MET A 219 7.71 4.25 28.95
C MET A 219 7.42 3.74 30.36
N ILE A 220 6.29 4.16 30.96
CA ILE A 220 5.87 3.72 32.30
C ILE A 220 5.74 2.19 32.35
N GLN A 221 5.05 1.59 31.37
CA GLN A 221 4.89 0.12 31.31
C GLN A 221 6.23 -0.63 31.24
N VAL A 222 7.20 -0.13 30.47
CA VAL A 222 8.51 -0.80 30.34
C VAL A 222 9.36 -0.56 31.59
N THR A 223 9.28 0.63 32.19
CA THR A 223 9.92 0.93 33.48
C THR A 223 9.43 -0.02 34.56
N ASP A 224 8.12 -0.22 34.69
CA ASP A 224 7.53 -1.11 35.70
C ASP A 224 7.95 -2.58 35.53
N MET A 225 8.19 -3.01 34.29
CA MET A 225 8.55 -4.40 33.98
C MET A 225 10.06 -4.68 33.97
N HIS A 226 10.89 -3.72 33.55
CA HIS A 226 12.32 -3.94 33.24
C HIS A 226 13.26 -2.87 33.85
N GLY A 227 12.73 -1.88 34.57
CA GLY A 227 13.49 -0.81 35.22
C GLY A 227 13.67 0.45 34.38
N ASP A 228 14.12 1.53 35.05
CA ASP A 228 14.14 2.91 34.51
C ASP A 228 14.94 3.05 33.20
N PHE A 229 16.10 2.39 33.10
CA PHE A 229 16.94 2.45 31.90
C PHE A 229 16.30 1.75 30.70
N ALA A 230 15.57 0.67 30.93
CA ALA A 230 14.81 -0.01 29.88
C ALA A 230 13.62 0.86 29.41
N GLY A 231 12.96 1.56 30.34
CA GLY A 231 11.90 2.53 30.01
C GLY A 231 12.41 3.69 29.16
N ALA A 232 13.56 4.27 29.52
CA ALA A 232 14.18 5.39 28.80
C ALA A 232 14.69 5.02 27.40
N THR A 233 15.01 3.74 27.15
CA THR A 233 15.55 3.27 25.86
C THR A 233 14.50 2.52 25.06
N THR A 234 14.22 1.27 25.44
CA THR A 234 13.26 0.39 24.77
C THR A 234 11.83 0.92 24.88
N GLY A 235 11.47 1.51 26.03
CA GLY A 235 10.15 2.11 26.24
C GLY A 235 9.87 3.29 25.31
N VAL A 236 10.84 4.19 25.14
CA VAL A 236 10.75 5.32 24.18
C VAL A 236 10.64 4.81 22.75
N ALA A 237 11.50 3.89 22.32
CA ALA A 237 11.48 3.37 20.95
C ALA A 237 10.16 2.65 20.63
N LYS A 238 9.68 1.80 21.55
CA LYS A 238 8.39 1.10 21.41
C LYS A 238 7.20 2.06 21.45
N GLY A 239 7.27 3.10 22.29
CA GLY A 239 6.27 4.16 22.36
C GLY A 239 6.19 4.97 21.08
N LEU A 240 7.32 5.38 20.49
CA LEU A 240 7.39 6.07 19.20
C LEU A 240 6.81 5.22 18.07
N TRP A 241 7.10 3.91 18.06
CA TRP A 241 6.52 2.97 17.10
C TRP A 241 4.99 2.88 17.24
N ARG A 242 4.47 2.70 18.45
CA ARG A 242 3.03 2.66 18.73
C ARG A 242 2.34 3.98 18.39
N PHE A 243 2.96 5.11 18.72
CA PHE A 243 2.52 6.45 18.33
C PHE A 243 2.36 6.56 16.81
N ALA A 244 3.40 6.21 16.05
CA ALA A 244 3.40 6.31 14.60
C ALA A 244 2.29 5.45 13.98
N ILE A 245 2.12 4.21 14.45
CA ILE A 245 1.09 3.33 13.90
C ILE A 245 -0.30 3.78 14.31
N ARG A 246 -0.56 4.07 15.59
CA ARG A 246 -1.90 4.48 16.04
C ARG A 246 -2.31 5.79 15.38
N GLY A 247 -1.40 6.77 15.26
CA GLY A 247 -1.65 8.01 14.54
C GLY A 247 -1.92 7.77 13.05
N GLY A 248 -1.12 6.93 12.40
CA GLY A 248 -1.32 6.56 10.99
C GLY A 248 -2.65 5.85 10.74
N VAL A 249 -2.99 4.85 11.56
CA VAL A 249 -4.29 4.15 11.51
C VAL A 249 -5.43 5.12 11.78
N GLY A 250 -5.30 6.03 12.74
CA GLY A 250 -6.32 7.04 13.02
C GLY A 250 -6.58 7.98 11.84
N ILE A 251 -5.53 8.45 11.17
CA ILE A 251 -5.67 9.27 9.94
C ILE A 251 -6.36 8.45 8.85
N MET A 252 -5.94 7.19 8.67
CA MET A 252 -6.55 6.30 7.69
C MET A 252 -8.05 6.11 8.00
N GLU A 253 -8.43 5.86 9.26
CA GLU A 253 -9.83 5.68 9.67
C GLU A 253 -10.66 6.97 9.51
N ILE A 254 -10.05 8.14 9.67
CA ILE A 254 -10.71 9.43 9.38
C ILE A 254 -10.92 9.61 7.88
N VAL A 255 -9.93 9.27 7.04
CA VAL A 255 -10.07 9.39 5.58
C VAL A 255 -11.08 8.37 5.06
N SER A 256 -11.14 7.19 5.67
CA SER A 256 -11.96 6.06 5.24
C SER A 256 -13.28 5.86 5.98
N PHE A 257 -13.68 6.87 6.76
CA PHE A 257 -14.83 6.75 7.64
C PHE A 257 -16.15 6.35 6.96
N PRO A 258 -16.47 6.76 5.70
CA PRO A 258 -17.73 6.38 5.07
C PRO A 258 -17.87 4.86 4.92
N MET A 259 -16.76 4.13 4.82
CA MET A 259 -16.78 2.68 4.64
C MET A 259 -17.22 1.91 5.89
N GLY A 260 -17.12 2.50 7.08
CA GLY A 260 -17.64 1.95 8.34
C GLY A 260 -17.00 0.65 8.81
N TRP A 261 -15.69 0.47 8.64
CA TRP A 261 -14.94 -0.75 8.97
C TRP A 261 -14.86 -1.07 10.46
N ASN A 262 -14.63 -2.36 10.76
CA ASN A 262 -14.19 -2.78 12.10
C ASN A 262 -12.80 -2.25 12.43
N ASN A 263 -12.41 -2.38 13.69
CA ASN A 263 -11.18 -1.82 14.23
C ASN A 263 -9.94 -2.49 13.64
N VAL A 264 -9.10 -1.68 12.98
CA VAL A 264 -7.81 -2.12 12.43
C VAL A 264 -6.76 -2.28 13.53
N ILE A 265 -6.90 -1.57 14.64
CA ILE A 265 -5.99 -1.65 15.79
C ILE A 265 -6.74 -2.09 17.05
N GLU A 266 -6.09 -2.94 17.84
CA GLU A 266 -6.51 -3.31 19.19
C GLU A 266 -5.46 -2.83 20.19
N PRO A 267 -5.85 -2.12 21.27
CA PRO A 267 -7.22 -1.75 21.64
C PRO A 267 -7.83 -0.67 20.73
N GLU A 268 -9.16 -0.72 20.59
CA GLU A 268 -9.96 0.13 19.68
C GLU A 268 -9.74 1.61 19.99
N TYR A 269 -9.78 1.98 21.26
CA TYR A 269 -9.50 3.31 21.76
C TYR A 269 -8.17 3.35 22.54
N PRO A 270 -7.48 4.49 22.57
CA PRO A 270 -6.37 4.68 23.49
C PRO A 270 -6.80 4.41 24.93
N PHE A 271 -6.00 3.65 25.68
CA PHE A 271 -6.21 3.37 27.11
C PHE A 271 -7.52 2.65 27.46
N GLN A 272 -8.10 1.90 26.51
CA GLN A 272 -9.31 1.14 26.77
C GLN A 272 -9.06 0.04 27.83
N PRO A 273 -9.86 -0.05 28.90
CA PRO A 273 -9.70 -1.06 29.93
C PRO A 273 -10.29 -2.40 29.45
N VAL A 274 -9.58 -3.13 28.59
CA VAL A 274 -10.00 -4.45 28.07
C VAL A 274 -8.92 -5.50 28.26
N ARG A 275 -9.33 -6.76 28.43
CA ARG A 275 -8.50 -7.94 28.78
C ARG A 275 -7.37 -8.30 27.79
N SER A 276 -7.37 -7.80 26.55
CA SER A 276 -6.29 -8.05 25.59
C SER A 276 -5.25 -6.93 25.65
N THR A 277 -4.26 -7.11 26.53
CA THR A 277 -3.10 -6.22 26.69
C THR A 277 -2.12 -6.26 25.51
N GLU A 278 -2.39 -7.07 24.48
CA GLU A 278 -1.55 -7.21 23.32
C GLU A 278 -2.01 -6.26 22.22
N TRP A 279 -1.16 -5.27 21.97
CA TRP A 279 -1.25 -4.40 20.80
C TRP A 279 -1.26 -5.27 19.54
N ARG A 280 -2.37 -5.26 18.80
CA ARG A 280 -2.57 -6.08 17.60
C ARG A 280 -3.11 -5.23 16.45
N MET A 281 -2.72 -5.60 15.24
CA MET A 281 -3.25 -5.02 14.02
C MET A 281 -4.11 -6.06 13.32
N ASN A 282 -5.41 -5.79 13.25
CA ASN A 282 -6.37 -6.60 12.54
C ASN A 282 -6.35 -6.27 11.05
N ARG A 283 -6.77 -7.24 10.25
CA ARG A 283 -7.04 -6.98 8.83
C ARG A 283 -8.38 -6.23 8.71
N PRO A 284 -8.46 -5.25 7.81
CA PRO A 284 -9.71 -4.59 7.44
C PRO A 284 -10.67 -5.56 6.72
N ASP A 285 -11.97 -5.28 6.80
CA ASP A 285 -13.04 -6.12 6.24
C ASP A 285 -13.33 -5.84 4.75
N PHE A 286 -12.29 -5.79 3.91
CA PHE A 286 -12.43 -5.41 2.49
C PHE A 286 -12.95 -6.51 1.55
N ARG A 287 -13.29 -7.72 2.04
CA ARG A 287 -13.22 -8.90 1.15
C ARG A 287 -14.47 -9.76 1.07
N GLU A 288 -15.10 -9.70 -0.10
CA GLU A 288 -15.22 -10.91 -0.91
C GLU A 288 -14.00 -10.98 -1.85
N ARG A 289 -13.16 -12.01 -1.72
CA ARG A 289 -12.27 -12.40 -2.83
C ARG A 289 -13.14 -13.19 -3.80
N LEU A 290 -13.24 -12.73 -5.05
CA LEU A 290 -13.67 -13.60 -6.15
C LEU A 290 -12.73 -14.80 -6.27
#